data_AF-A0A1E5JW22-F1
#
_entry.id   AF-A0A1E5JW22-F1
#
_cell.length_a   1.000
_cell.length_b   1.000
_cell.length_c   1.000
_cell.angle_alpha   90.00
_cell.angle_beta   90.00
_cell.angle_gamma   90.00
#
_symmetry.space_group_name_H-M   'P 1'
#
loop_
_entity.id
_entity.type
_entity.pdbx_description
1 polymer ?
#
loop_
_entity_poly.entity_id
_entity_poly.type
_entity_poly.pdbx_seq_one_letter_code
_entity_poly.pdbx_strand_id
1 'polypeptide(L)'
;MKKIVLIICSLTLFNAVSYAEKIIITGKPIILEKRGDIYYVPNDYESRKSYYYVIVNGVRQVCYMDKQPELSALNVSTLEVNYIGSSLTWVCYPLDPNYFEAP
;
A
#
# COMPACT_ATOMS: atom_id res chain seq x y z
N MET A 1 -43.94 21.97 45.19
CA MET A 1 -43.25 22.56 44.01
C MET A 1 -42.20 21.56 43.53
N LYS A 2 -42.46 20.88 42.41
CA LYS A 2 -41.61 19.80 41.85
C LYS A 2 -40.45 20.43 41.08
N LYS A 3 -39.21 20.23 41.54
CA LYS A 3 -37.99 20.68 40.84
C LYS A 3 -37.55 19.58 39.88
N ILE A 4 -37.80 19.77 38.58
CA ILE A 4 -37.29 18.90 37.52
C ILE A 4 -35.84 19.31 37.27
N VAL A 5 -34.90 18.48 37.71
CA VAL A 5 -33.46 18.67 37.44
C VAL A 5 -33.19 18.13 36.05
N LEU A 6 -32.99 19.03 35.09
CA LEU A 6 -32.65 18.72 33.71
C LEU A 6 -31.13 18.53 33.65
N ILE A 7 -30.68 17.28 33.81
CA ILE A 7 -29.27 16.91 33.62
C ILE A 7 -29.00 16.91 32.11
N ILE A 8 -28.41 18.00 31.64
CA ILE A 8 -27.89 18.12 30.28
C ILE A 8 -26.65 17.24 30.18
N CYS A 9 -26.81 16.03 29.63
CA CYS A 9 -25.69 15.21 29.19
C CYS A 9 -24.97 15.95 28.05
N SER A 10 -23.88 16.62 28.38
CA SER A 10 -22.93 17.16 27.42
C SER A 10 -22.27 16.00 26.66
N LEU A 11 -22.73 15.72 25.43
CA LEU A 11 -22.00 14.87 24.49
C LEU A 11 -20.78 15.65 24.02
N THR A 12 -19.67 15.54 24.75
CA THR A 12 -18.36 15.92 24.21
C THR A 12 -18.01 14.92 23.11
N LEU A 13 -18.15 15.36 21.86
CA LEU A 13 -17.65 14.65 20.69
C LEU A 13 -16.13 14.52 20.83
N PHE A 14 -15.68 13.36 21.30
CA PHE A 14 -14.29 12.95 21.17
C PHE A 14 -14.01 12.81 19.66
N ASN A 15 -13.50 13.88 19.07
CA ASN A 15 -12.91 13.84 17.74
C ASN A 15 -11.58 13.09 17.87
N ALA A 16 -11.65 11.76 17.88
CA ALA A 16 -10.48 10.94 17.67
C ALA A 16 -10.02 11.23 16.23
N VAL A 17 -8.96 12.02 16.09
CA VAL A 17 -8.20 12.08 14.84
C VAL A 17 -7.63 10.69 14.62
N SER A 18 -8.34 9.88 13.84
CA SER A 18 -7.84 8.60 13.34
C SER A 18 -6.82 8.93 12.26
N TYR A 19 -5.55 8.99 12.64
CA TYR A 19 -4.47 8.88 11.67
C TYR A 19 -4.41 7.40 11.29
N ALA A 20 -4.71 7.10 10.03
CA ALA A 20 -4.39 5.79 9.49
C ALA A 20 -2.87 5.60 9.59
N GLU A 21 -2.44 4.52 10.22
CA GLU A 21 -1.03 4.18 10.32
C GLU A 21 -0.45 3.97 8.91
N LYS A 22 0.71 4.55 8.63
CA LYS A 22 1.36 4.40 7.32
C LYS A 22 1.90 2.98 7.18
N ILE A 23 1.85 2.46 5.96
CA ILE A 23 2.44 1.17 5.63
C ILE A 23 3.95 1.34 5.54
N ILE A 24 4.68 0.70 6.46
CA ILE A 24 6.14 0.76 6.50
C ILE A 24 6.74 -0.20 5.46
N ILE A 25 7.36 0.37 4.43
CA ILE A 25 8.12 -0.32 3.40
C ILE A 25 9.58 -0.38 3.85
N THR A 26 10.17 -1.57 3.84
CA THR A 26 11.56 -1.79 4.27
C THR A 26 12.37 -2.47 3.17
N GLY A 27 13.69 -2.36 3.25
CA GLY A 27 14.59 -2.90 2.24
C GLY A 27 14.74 -2.00 1.01
N LYS A 28 15.47 -2.49 0.02
CA LYS A 28 15.74 -1.77 -1.23
C LYS A 28 14.72 -2.17 -2.29
N PRO A 29 14.31 -1.24 -3.17
CA PRO A 29 13.45 -1.60 -4.28
C PRO A 29 14.21 -2.50 -5.25
N ILE A 30 13.52 -3.51 -5.79
CA ILE A 30 14.06 -4.32 -6.89
C ILE A 30 13.81 -3.63 -8.22
N ILE A 31 14.75 -3.80 -9.15
CA ILE A 31 14.61 -3.33 -10.52
C ILE A 31 14.10 -4.52 -11.34
N LEU A 32 12.95 -4.34 -11.99
CA LEU A 32 12.39 -5.35 -12.87
C LEU A 32 12.96 -5.20 -14.28
N GLU A 33 13.38 -6.30 -14.89
CA GLU A 33 13.82 -6.31 -16.28
C GLU A 33 12.60 -6.43 -17.20
N LYS A 34 12.36 -5.43 -18.06
CA LYS A 34 11.25 -5.49 -19.02
C LYS A 34 11.68 -6.26 -20.27
N ARG A 35 10.98 -7.34 -20.62
CA ARG A 35 11.16 -8.08 -21.88
C ARG A 35 9.82 -8.16 -22.61
N GLY A 36 9.64 -7.32 -23.63
CA GLY A 36 8.33 -7.12 -24.25
C GLY A 36 7.36 -6.51 -23.23
N ASP A 37 6.25 -7.19 -22.99
CA ASP A 37 5.21 -6.75 -22.05
C ASP A 37 5.35 -7.34 -20.64
N ILE A 38 6.25 -8.31 -20.45
CA ILE A 38 6.44 -9.01 -19.17
C ILE A 38 7.67 -8.45 -18.44
N TYR A 39 7.51 -8.24 -17.15
CA TYR A 39 8.57 -7.85 -16.23
C TYR A 39 9.17 -9.07 -15.53
N TYR A 40 10.48 -9.22 -15.55
CA TYR A 40 11.17 -10.35 -14.95
C TYR A 40 11.74 -9.94 -13.58
N VAL A 41 11.35 -10.71 -12.57
CA VAL A 41 11.87 -10.55 -11.21
C VAL A 41 13.24 -11.22 -11.14
N PRO A 42 14.25 -10.60 -10.48
CA PRO A 42 15.56 -11.21 -10.29
C PRO A 42 15.47 -12.59 -9.61
N ASN A 43 16.28 -13.55 -10.07
CA ASN A 43 16.25 -14.93 -9.55
C ASN A 43 16.71 -15.06 -8.09
N ASP A 44 17.47 -14.08 -7.59
CA ASP A 44 17.94 -13.99 -6.21
C ASP A 44 16.95 -13.26 -5.28
N TYR A 45 15.84 -12.75 -5.83
CA TYR A 45 14.82 -12.11 -5.04
C TYR A 45 13.88 -13.12 -4.40
N GLU A 46 13.82 -13.10 -3.08
CA GLU A 46 12.85 -13.84 -2.29
C GLU A 46 11.82 -12.89 -1.69
N SER A 47 10.55 -13.07 -2.06
CA SER A 47 9.46 -12.41 -1.37
C SER A 47 9.25 -13.02 0.02
N ARG A 48 9.55 -12.23 1.05
CA ARG A 48 9.27 -12.57 2.47
C ARG A 48 8.15 -11.72 3.06
N LYS A 49 7.51 -10.90 2.23
CA LYS A 49 6.57 -9.85 2.63
C LYS A 49 5.31 -9.97 1.82
N SER A 50 4.25 -9.34 2.30
CA SER A 50 2.98 -9.23 1.56
C SER A 50 3.05 -8.28 0.37
N TYR A 51 4.14 -7.53 0.20
CA TYR A 51 4.34 -6.56 -0.86
C TYR A 51 5.66 -6.76 -1.61
N TYR A 52 5.72 -6.22 -2.82
CA TYR A 52 6.87 -6.14 -3.69
C TYR A 52 7.23 -4.66 -3.88
N TYR A 53 8.40 -4.25 -3.36
CA TYR A 53 8.88 -2.89 -3.54
C TYR A 53 9.76 -2.82 -4.78
N VAL A 54 9.31 -2.09 -5.81
CA VAL A 54 9.89 -2.15 -7.15
C VAL A 54 10.20 -0.75 -7.69
N ILE A 55 11.13 -0.67 -8.65
CA ILE A 55 11.30 0.46 -9.54
C ILE A 55 10.86 0.05 -10.94
N VAL A 56 9.90 0.79 -11.49
CA VAL A 56 9.42 0.62 -12.87
C VAL A 56 9.50 1.96 -13.58
N ASN A 57 10.24 1.99 -14.70
CA ASN A 57 10.49 3.21 -15.48
C ASN A 57 11.05 4.37 -14.63
N GLY A 58 11.89 4.06 -13.63
CA GLY A 58 12.47 5.06 -12.71
C GLY A 58 11.54 5.51 -11.58
N VAL A 59 10.30 5.03 -11.53
CA VAL A 59 9.33 5.35 -10.48
C VAL A 59 9.26 4.23 -9.45
N ARG A 60 9.34 4.59 -8.16
CA ARG A 60 9.18 3.67 -7.04
C ARG A 60 7.71 3.33 -6.82
N GLN A 61 7.42 2.04 -6.75
CA GLN A 61 6.06 1.53 -6.56
C GLN A 61 6.05 0.40 -5.54
N VAL A 62 4.91 0.24 -4.87
CA VAL A 62 4.64 -0.88 -3.97
C VAL A 62 3.54 -1.72 -4.62
N CYS A 63 3.85 -2.98 -4.87
CA CYS A 63 2.93 -3.89 -5.52
C CYS A 63 2.48 -5.02 -4.60
N TYR A 64 1.28 -5.52 -4.85
CA TYR A 64 0.65 -6.62 -4.14
C TYR A 64 0.09 -7.63 -5.15
N MET A 65 -0.15 -8.86 -4.74
CA MET A 65 -0.86 -9.83 -5.60
C MET A 65 -2.32 -9.44 -5.79
N ASP A 66 -2.94 -8.88 -4.75
CA ASP A 66 -4.33 -8.47 -4.73
C ASP A 66 -4.50 -6.97 -4.50
N LYS A 67 -5.65 -6.43 -4.90
CA LYS A 67 -6.01 -5.04 -4.66
C LYS A 67 -6.13 -4.76 -3.15
N GLN A 68 -5.59 -3.64 -2.70
CA GLN A 68 -5.60 -3.22 -1.29
C GLN A 68 -6.70 -2.15 -1.10
N PRO A 69 -7.78 -2.41 -0.36
CA PRO A 69 -8.89 -1.48 -0.18
C PRO A 69 -8.47 -0.12 0.42
N GLU A 70 -7.53 -0.13 1.36
CA GLU A 70 -6.99 1.05 2.03
C GLU A 70 -6.20 1.97 1.09
N LEU A 71 -5.75 1.45 -0.06
CA LEU A 71 -5.04 2.21 -1.10
C LEU A 71 -5.93 2.60 -2.29
N SER A 72 -7.25 2.42 -2.16
CA SER A 72 -8.21 2.64 -3.26
C SER A 72 -8.23 4.06 -3.83
N ALA A 73 -7.76 5.06 -3.08
CA ALA A 73 -7.63 6.44 -3.52
C ALA A 73 -6.38 6.69 -4.39
N LEU A 74 -5.41 5.77 -4.41
CA LEU A 74 -4.20 5.89 -5.21
C LEU A 74 -4.42 5.39 -6.64
N ASN A 75 -3.69 5.99 -7.59
CA ASN A 75 -3.69 5.56 -8.98
C ASN A 75 -3.03 4.17 -9.07
N VAL A 76 -3.85 3.17 -9.37
CA VAL A 76 -3.39 1.78 -9.47
C VAL A 76 -2.92 1.47 -10.89
N SER A 77 -1.88 0.66 -11.00
CA SER A 77 -1.43 0.05 -12.25
C SER A 77 -1.27 -1.45 -12.07
N THR A 78 -1.25 -2.20 -13.17
CA THR A 78 -1.01 -3.65 -13.16
C THR A 78 0.24 -3.98 -13.94
N LEU A 79 1.06 -4.88 -13.40
CA LEU A 79 2.25 -5.41 -14.06
C LEU A 79 2.10 -6.91 -14.24
N GLU A 80 2.30 -7.39 -15.47
CA GLU A 80 2.54 -8.81 -15.70
C GLU A 80 3.99 -9.11 -15.38
N VAL A 81 4.21 -10.02 -14.44
CA VAL A 81 5.54 -10.38 -13.96
C VAL A 81 5.80 -11.86 -14.10
N ASN A 82 7.03 -12.22 -14.45
CA ASN A 82 7.53 -13.57 -14.26
C ASN A 82 8.28 -13.65 -12.93
N TYR A 83 7.76 -14.44 -12.00
CA TYR A 83 8.37 -14.69 -10.70
C TYR A 83 8.54 -16.20 -10.52
N ILE A 84 9.79 -16.65 -10.40
CA ILE A 84 10.15 -18.08 -10.23
C ILE A 84 9.51 -18.94 -11.34
N GLY A 85 9.57 -18.46 -12.58
CA GLY A 85 9.02 -19.15 -13.76
C GLY A 85 7.50 -19.08 -13.91
N SER A 86 6.77 -18.53 -12.93
CA SER A 86 5.32 -18.37 -12.99
C SER A 86 4.94 -16.96 -13.43
N SER A 87 3.93 -16.84 -14.28
CA SER A 87 3.37 -15.54 -14.66
C SER A 87 2.34 -15.10 -13.60
N LEU A 88 2.53 -13.93 -13.02
CA LEU A 88 1.65 -13.33 -12.02
C LEU A 88 1.26 -11.92 -12.46
N THR A 89 0.12 -11.44 -12.01
CA THR A 89 -0.26 -10.04 -12.15
C THR A 89 -0.10 -9.35 -10.81
N TRP A 90 0.70 -8.30 -10.78
CA TRP A 90 0.91 -7.47 -9.60
C TRP A 90 0.12 -6.18 -9.72
N VAL A 91 -0.57 -5.82 -8.64
CA VAL A 91 -1.33 -4.58 -8.49
C VAL A 91 -0.45 -3.57 -7.78
N CYS A 92 -0.02 -2.54 -8.51
CA CYS A 92 1.01 -1.61 -8.09
C CYS A 92 0.45 -0.21 -7.81
N TYR A 93 0.90 0.36 -6.70
CA TYR A 93 0.56 1.70 -6.25
C TYR A 93 1.83 2.56 -6.23
N PRO A 94 1.75 3.84 -6.61
CA PRO A 94 2.85 4.76 -6.42
C PRO A 94 3.23 4.83 -4.93
N LEU A 95 4.53 4.99 -4.65
CA LEU A 95 5.01 5.20 -3.29
C LEU A 95 4.64 6.60 -2.80
N ASP A 96 3.36 6.80 -2.47
CA ASP A 96 2.81 8.04 -1.95
C ASP A 96 3.10 8.20 -0.44
N PRO A 97 3.74 9.29 0.00
CA PRO A 97 4.15 9.49 1.39
C PRO A 97 2.98 9.69 2.36
N ASN A 98 1.75 9.87 1.89
CA ASN A 98 0.55 9.91 2.73
C ASN A 98 0.14 8.51 3.20
N TYR A 99 0.49 7.46 2.44
CA TYR A 99 0.12 6.07 2.70
C TYR A 99 1.30 5.21 3.12
N PHE A 100 2.48 5.49 2.57
CA PHE A 100 3.68 4.71 2.78
C PHE A 100 4.76 5.50 3.51
N GLU A 101 5.57 4.78 4.27
CA GLU A 101 6.84 5.26 4.79
C GLU A 101 7.93 4.30 4.32
N ALA A 102 8.97 4.82 3.67
CA ALA A 102 10.08 4.02 3.15
C ALA A 102 11.41 4.70 3.49
N PRO A 103 12.49 3.94 3.72
CA PRO A 103 13.83 4.46 3.99
C PRO A 103 14.45 5.20 2.78
#